data_AF-A0A6N2C197-F1
#
_entry.id   AF-A0A6N2C197-F1
#
_cell.length_a   1.000
_cell.length_b   1.000
_cell.length_c   1.000
_cell.angle_alpha   90.00
_cell.angle_beta   90.00
_cell.angle_gamma   90.00
#
_symmetry.space_group_name_H-M   'P 1'
#
loop_
_entity.id
_entity.type
_entity.pdbx_description
1 polymer ?
#
loop_
_entity_poly.entity_id
_entity_poly.type
_entity_poly.pdbx_seq_one_letter_code
_entity_poly.pdbx_strand_id
1 'polypeptide(L)'
;AFASGIILGTGFMHVLPDSFDMLSLSCLKENPWHKFPFTGFVAMLSSIVTVAIDSIATSLYSKKHRADLVNPEIGQPQGGVDLEIGAKLLRYRVIAMVLELGIIVHSIVIGISLVIALSNTYQENSPRALIIVGLLNASSAALLIYMALVDLLAADFMGDKLQGSVTLQIKSCMAVLLGAGGMSLMAKWA
;
A
#
# COMPACT_ATOMS: atom_id res chain seq x y z
N ALA A 1 -2.17 12.12 -9.28
CA ALA A 1 -1.82 11.43 -10.54
C ALA A 1 -0.31 11.19 -10.70
N PHE A 2 0.53 12.24 -10.79
CA PHE A 2 1.98 12.03 -10.96
C PHE A 2 2.63 11.30 -9.76
N ALA A 3 2.33 11.76 -8.53
CA ALA A 3 2.84 11.13 -7.31
C ALA A 3 2.33 9.68 -7.12
N SER A 4 1.08 9.40 -7.50
CA SER A 4 0.54 8.04 -7.49
C SER A 4 1.26 7.13 -8.48
N GLY A 5 1.62 7.64 -9.66
CA GLY A 5 2.52 6.95 -10.60
C GLY A 5 3.89 6.63 -10.01
N ILE A 6 4.50 7.57 -9.27
CA ILE A 6 5.78 7.34 -8.58
C ILE A 6 5.66 6.22 -7.54
N ILE A 7 4.67 6.29 -6.65
CA ILE A 7 4.48 5.30 -5.58
C ILE A 7 4.21 3.91 -6.18
N LEU A 8 3.39 3.85 -7.23
CA LEU A 8 3.12 2.62 -7.99
C LEU A 8 4.41 2.05 -8.59
N GLY A 9 5.22 2.90 -9.22
CA GLY A 9 6.50 2.53 -9.81
C GLY A 9 7.49 2.01 -8.77
N THR A 10 7.60 2.66 -7.62
CA THR A 10 8.47 2.21 -6.51
C THR A 10 8.06 0.83 -6.00
N GLY A 11 6.76 0.61 -5.80
CA GLY A 11 6.24 -0.67 -5.33
C GLY A 11 6.58 -1.82 -6.30
N PHE A 12 6.37 -1.63 -7.60
CA PHE A 12 6.55 -2.69 -8.60
C PHE A 12 7.99 -2.87 -9.10
N MET A 13 8.77 -1.81 -9.24
CA MET A 13 10.10 -1.86 -9.87
C MET A 13 11.25 -1.89 -8.88
N HIS A 14 11.05 -1.41 -7.67
CA HIS A 14 12.11 -1.37 -6.65
C HIS A 14 11.84 -2.39 -5.54
N VAL A 15 10.74 -2.20 -4.81
CA VAL A 15 10.51 -2.96 -3.57
C VAL A 15 10.15 -4.42 -3.87
N LEU A 16 9.30 -4.65 -4.87
CA LEU A 16 8.87 -6.01 -5.20
C LEU A 16 10.02 -6.88 -5.73
N PRO A 17 10.86 -6.45 -6.71
CA PRO A 17 11.99 -7.25 -7.18
C PRO A 17 13.05 -7.51 -6.10
N ASP A 18 13.38 -6.52 -5.26
CA ASP A 18 14.29 -6.70 -4.12
C ASP A 18 13.80 -7.82 -3.19
N SER A 19 12.48 -7.91 -2.99
CA SER A 19 11.86 -8.96 -2.19
C SER A 19 11.98 -10.34 -2.84
N PHE A 20 11.88 -10.41 -4.17
CA PHE A 20 12.08 -11.65 -4.93
C PHE A 20 13.53 -12.11 -4.84
N ASP A 21 14.50 -11.20 -4.96
CA ASP A 21 15.91 -11.52 -4.89
C ASP A 21 16.30 -12.03 -3.50
N MET A 22 15.83 -11.38 -2.43
CA MET A 22 16.05 -11.85 -1.06
C MET A 22 15.51 -13.27 -0.81
N LEU A 23 14.36 -13.61 -1.41
CA LEU A 23 13.72 -14.93 -1.26
C LEU A 23 14.21 -15.97 -2.29
N SER A 24 14.99 -15.56 -3.29
CA SER A 24 15.52 -16.42 -4.36
C SER A 24 17.03 -16.64 -4.29
N LEU A 25 17.72 -16.04 -3.33
CA LEU A 25 19.17 -16.20 -3.15
C LEU A 25 19.56 -17.64 -2.81
N SER A 26 20.69 -18.08 -3.37
CA SER A 26 21.22 -19.47 -3.34
C SER A 26 21.50 -20.04 -1.94
N CYS A 27 21.38 -19.23 -0.89
CA CYS A 27 21.53 -19.67 0.50
C CYS A 27 20.23 -20.25 1.07
N LEU A 28 19.08 -20.10 0.41
CA LEU A 28 17.84 -20.77 0.80
C LEU A 28 17.82 -22.22 0.29
N LYS A 29 17.28 -23.12 1.11
CA LYS A 29 17.15 -24.54 0.79
C LYS A 29 16.33 -24.71 -0.50
N GLU A 30 16.89 -25.45 -1.45
CA GLU A 30 16.42 -25.64 -2.84
C GLU A 30 14.97 -26.18 -2.95
N ASN A 31 14.40 -26.68 -1.84
CA ASN A 31 12.97 -26.97 -1.68
C ASN A 31 12.47 -26.37 -0.35
N PRO A 32 11.31 -25.68 -0.29
CA PRO A 32 10.33 -25.37 -1.35
C PRO A 32 10.52 -24.02 -2.06
N TRP A 33 11.46 -23.18 -1.63
CA TRP A 33 11.54 -21.76 -1.97
C TRP A 33 11.75 -21.46 -3.47
N HIS A 34 12.42 -22.35 -4.20
CA HIS A 34 12.63 -22.19 -5.65
C HIS A 34 11.49 -22.70 -6.53
N LYS A 35 10.53 -23.45 -5.98
CA LYS A 35 9.43 -24.05 -6.77
C LYS A 35 8.17 -23.19 -6.83
N PHE A 36 8.01 -22.25 -5.91
CA PHE A 36 6.80 -21.44 -5.77
C PHE A 36 7.16 -19.98 -5.47
N PRO A 37 6.54 -18.98 -6.16
CA PRO A 37 6.81 -17.57 -5.93
C PRO A 37 6.17 -17.10 -4.61
N PHE A 38 6.76 -17.48 -3.49
CA PHE A 38 6.28 -17.13 -2.14
C PHE A 38 6.13 -15.62 -1.94
N THR A 39 7.05 -14.82 -2.50
CA THR A 39 6.97 -13.36 -2.53
C THR A 39 5.65 -12.86 -3.10
N GLY A 40 5.25 -13.37 -4.27
CA GLY A 40 4.00 -12.99 -4.93
C GLY A 40 2.76 -13.46 -4.15
N PHE A 41 2.80 -14.66 -3.58
CA PHE A 41 1.73 -15.17 -2.72
C PHE A 41 1.52 -14.31 -1.48
N VAL A 42 2.61 -13.91 -0.83
CA VAL A 42 2.56 -13.06 0.38
C VAL A 42 2.09 -11.66 0.03
N ALA A 43 2.54 -11.10 -1.09
CA ALA A 43 2.05 -9.83 -1.59
C ALA A 43 0.53 -9.88 -1.86
N MET A 44 0.03 -10.94 -2.49
CA MET A 44 -1.41 -11.15 -2.71
C MET A 44 -2.18 -11.27 -1.40
N LEU A 45 -1.71 -12.10 -0.46
CA LEU A 45 -2.36 -12.27 0.84
C LEU A 45 -2.39 -10.94 1.62
N SER A 46 -1.29 -10.19 1.60
CA SER A 46 -1.20 -8.87 2.21
C SER A 46 -2.21 -7.91 1.58
N SER A 47 -2.31 -7.86 0.26
CA SER A 47 -3.29 -6.99 -0.43
C SER A 47 -4.73 -7.34 -0.08
N ILE A 48 -5.08 -8.63 -0.01
CA ILE A 48 -6.41 -9.09 0.40
C ILE A 48 -6.72 -8.67 1.85
N VAL A 49 -5.75 -8.84 2.75
CA VAL A 49 -5.88 -8.43 4.15
C VAL A 49 -6.06 -6.91 4.26
N THR A 50 -5.29 -6.12 3.52
CA THR A 50 -5.42 -4.65 3.50
C THR A 50 -6.80 -4.22 3.01
N VAL A 51 -7.28 -4.79 1.90
CA VAL A 51 -8.64 -4.55 1.39
C VAL A 51 -9.69 -4.92 2.43
N ALA A 52 -9.52 -6.05 3.13
CA ALA A 52 -10.46 -6.49 4.15
C ALA A 52 -10.48 -5.51 5.34
N ILE A 53 -9.32 -5.03 5.79
CA ILE A 53 -9.22 -4.03 6.85
C ILE A 53 -9.89 -2.73 6.43
N ASP A 54 -9.60 -2.22 5.22
CA ASP A 54 -10.21 -0.99 4.72
C ASP A 54 -11.74 -1.12 4.58
N SER A 55 -12.22 -2.27 4.09
CA SER A 55 -13.65 -2.58 3.98
C SER A 55 -14.34 -2.63 5.34
N ILE A 56 -13.74 -3.31 6.34
CA ILE A 56 -14.28 -3.39 7.70
C ILE A 56 -14.26 -2.01 8.37
N ALA A 57 -13.16 -1.27 8.25
CA ALA A 57 -13.03 0.07 8.80
C ALA A 57 -14.08 1.02 8.21
N THR A 58 -14.25 0.99 6.89
CA THR A 58 -15.27 1.76 6.16
C THR A 58 -16.68 1.36 6.58
N SER A 59 -16.95 0.06 6.74
CA SER A 59 -18.25 -0.48 7.17
C SER A 59 -18.60 -0.05 8.59
N LEU A 60 -17.66 -0.15 9.54
CA LEU A 60 -17.85 0.27 10.93
C LEU A 60 -18.06 1.79 11.03
N TYR A 61 -17.28 2.57 10.28
CA TYR A 61 -17.45 4.01 10.21
C TYR A 61 -18.83 4.38 9.66
N SER A 62 -19.25 3.76 8.56
CA SER A 62 -20.57 3.99 7.94
C SER A 62 -21.72 3.61 8.88
N LYS A 63 -21.59 2.51 9.65
CA LYS A 63 -22.61 2.06 10.60
C LYS A 63 -22.73 2.98 11.82
N LYS A 64 -21.61 3.48 12.35
CA LYS A 64 -21.60 4.44 13.46
C LYS A 64 -22.20 5.79 13.04
N HIS A 65 -21.94 6.24 11.82
CA HIS A 65 -22.49 7.50 11.30
C HIS A 65 -24.00 7.43 11.03
N ARG A 66 -24.51 6.27 10.61
CA ARG A 66 -25.97 6.04 10.52
C ARG A 66 -26.67 6.10 11.87
N ALA A 67 -26.01 5.72 12.95
CA ALA A 67 -26.56 5.81 14.30
C ALA A 67 -26.58 7.27 14.82
N ASP A 68 -25.56 8.06 14.48
CA ASP A 68 -25.48 9.48 14.85
C ASP A 68 -26.57 10.33 14.15
N LEU A 69 -26.84 10.04 12.87
CA LEU A 69 -27.93 10.67 12.10
C LEU A 69 -29.34 10.31 12.60
N VAL A 70 -29.48 9.29 13.45
CA VAL A 70 -30.76 8.83 14.00
C VAL A 70 -31.04 9.41 15.40
N ASN A 71 -30.10 10.15 16.01
CA ASN A 71 -30.33 10.80 17.30
C ASN A 71 -30.90 12.21 17.10
N PRO A 72 -32.21 12.45 17.37
CA PRO A 72 -32.86 13.69 16.99
C PRO A 72 -32.86 14.70 18.15
N GLU A 73 -31.69 15.09 18.68
CA GLU A 73 -31.63 16.10 19.75
C GLU A 73 -30.50 17.12 19.53
N ILE A 74 -30.61 17.93 18.47
CA ILE A 74 -30.25 19.37 18.36
C ILE A 74 -29.99 19.69 16.86
N GLY A 75 -30.75 20.65 16.32
CA GLY A 75 -30.90 20.88 14.88
C GLY A 75 -29.81 21.69 14.17
N GLN A 76 -29.76 21.55 12.83
CA GLN A 76 -29.88 22.61 11.79
C GLN A 76 -29.44 22.05 10.41
N PRO A 77 -30.17 22.31 9.31
CA PRO A 77 -29.80 21.79 7.99
C PRO A 77 -28.77 22.71 7.32
N GLN A 78 -27.47 22.43 7.53
CA GLN A 78 -26.37 22.98 6.73
C GLN A 78 -25.34 21.91 6.30
N GLY A 79 -25.46 20.69 6.82
CA GLY A 79 -24.44 19.64 6.72
C GLY A 79 -24.50 18.76 5.48
N GLY A 80 -24.77 19.29 4.29
CA GLY A 80 -24.63 18.51 3.05
C GLY A 80 -23.18 18.50 2.55
N VAL A 81 -22.63 19.69 2.35
CA VAL A 81 -21.29 19.91 1.78
C VAL A 81 -20.20 19.79 2.83
N ASP A 82 -20.39 20.36 4.03
CA ASP A 82 -19.46 20.21 5.17
C ASP A 82 -19.32 18.76 5.65
N LEU A 83 -20.39 17.98 5.56
CA LEU A 83 -20.39 16.56 5.93
C LEU A 83 -19.71 15.68 4.87
N GLU A 84 -19.90 15.98 3.58
CA GLU A 84 -19.20 15.28 2.50
C GLU A 84 -17.69 15.58 2.54
N ILE A 85 -17.32 16.84 2.78
CA ILE A 85 -15.93 17.26 2.98
C ILE A 85 -15.34 16.62 4.25
N GLY A 86 -16.08 16.61 5.35
CA GLY A 86 -15.70 15.95 6.61
C GLY A 86 -15.50 14.45 6.46
N ALA A 87 -16.39 13.76 5.74
CA ALA A 87 -16.28 12.33 5.46
C ALA A 87 -15.11 11.99 4.54
N LYS A 88 -14.85 12.82 3.52
CA LYS A 88 -13.66 12.69 2.65
C LYS A 88 -12.38 12.91 3.46
N LEU A 89 -12.34 13.95 4.29
CA LEU A 89 -11.21 14.24 5.18
C LEU A 89 -10.97 13.12 6.20
N LEU A 90 -12.03 12.54 6.77
CA LEU A 90 -11.90 11.42 7.70
C LEU A 90 -11.42 10.15 6.99
N ARG A 91 -11.87 9.87 5.76
CA ARG A 91 -11.32 8.77 4.96
C ARG A 91 -9.84 8.97 4.67
N TYR A 92 -9.41 10.13 4.20
CA TYR A 92 -8.00 10.42 3.98
C TYR A 92 -7.18 10.32 5.28
N ARG A 93 -7.74 10.75 6.42
CA ARG A 93 -7.07 10.66 7.72
C ARG A 93 -6.96 9.22 8.22
N VAL A 94 -7.98 8.38 7.97
CA VAL A 94 -7.95 6.94 8.28
C VAL A 94 -6.96 6.23 7.38
N ILE A 95 -6.97 6.51 6.07
CA ILE A 95 -5.99 5.95 5.11
C ILE A 95 -4.58 6.32 5.55
N ALA A 96 -4.32 7.60 5.86
CA ALA A 96 -3.02 8.07 6.34
C ALA A 96 -2.61 7.43 7.67
N MET A 97 -3.53 7.25 8.63
CA MET A 97 -3.24 6.57 9.90
C MET A 97 -2.97 5.08 9.72
N VAL A 98 -3.69 4.40 8.83
CA VAL A 98 -3.45 2.98 8.50
C VAL A 98 -2.10 2.82 7.82
N LEU A 99 -1.74 3.76 6.95
CA LEU A 99 -0.43 3.90 6.34
C LEU A 99 0.68 4.06 7.38
N GLU A 100 0.51 5.02 8.28
CA GLU A 100 1.52 5.39 9.27
C GLU A 100 1.71 4.23 10.25
N LEU A 101 0.62 3.64 10.74
CA LEU A 101 0.65 2.45 11.58
C LEU A 101 1.26 1.24 10.84
N GLY A 102 0.94 1.07 9.55
CA GLY A 102 1.49 0.02 8.70
C GLY A 102 3.00 0.16 8.53
N ILE A 103 3.50 1.36 8.23
CA ILE A 103 4.94 1.67 8.10
C ILE A 103 5.63 1.50 9.45
N ILE A 104 5.03 1.94 10.56
CA ILE A 104 5.58 1.79 11.90
C ILE A 104 5.69 0.31 12.28
N VAL A 105 4.61 -0.46 12.13
CA VAL A 105 4.61 -1.90 12.41
C VAL A 105 5.63 -2.61 11.53
N HIS A 106 5.66 -2.29 10.24
CA HIS A 106 6.62 -2.87 9.31
C HIS A 106 8.08 -2.54 9.71
N SER A 107 8.38 -1.29 10.05
CA SER A 107 9.70 -0.86 10.51
C SER A 107 10.14 -1.58 11.80
N ILE A 108 9.23 -1.74 12.76
CA ILE A 108 9.48 -2.49 14.00
C ILE A 108 9.76 -3.96 13.68
N VAL A 109 8.95 -4.59 12.82
CA VAL A 109 9.12 -6.00 12.47
C VAL A 109 10.42 -6.21 11.68
N ILE A 110 10.80 -5.31 10.76
CA ILE A 110 12.11 -5.35 10.09
C ILE A 110 13.24 -5.23 11.11
N GLY A 111 13.18 -4.26 12.02
CA GLY A 111 14.21 -4.04 13.04
C GLY A 111 14.40 -5.26 13.93
N ILE A 112 13.31 -5.87 14.40
CA ILE A 112 13.34 -7.11 15.20
C ILE A 112 13.93 -8.26 14.37
N SER A 113 13.55 -8.38 13.10
CA SER A 113 14.04 -9.43 12.20
C SER A 113 15.54 -9.31 11.95
N LEU A 114 16.03 -8.08 11.80
CA LEU A 114 17.44 -7.77 11.66
C LEU A 114 18.22 -8.07 12.96
N VAL A 115 17.66 -7.73 14.13
CA VAL A 115 18.28 -8.03 15.43
C VAL A 115 18.36 -9.54 15.68
N ILE A 116 17.30 -10.29 15.37
CA ILE A 116 17.28 -11.76 15.46
C ILE A 116 18.27 -12.37 14.45
N ALA A 117 18.40 -11.79 13.27
CA ALA A 117 19.37 -12.19 12.26
C ALA A 117 20.82 -12.02 12.73
N LEU A 118 21.12 -10.85 13.33
CA LEU A 118 22.46 -10.54 13.83
C LEU A 118 22.83 -11.32 15.09
N SER A 119 21.84 -11.69 15.91
CA SER A 119 22.10 -12.31 17.22
C SER A 119 22.45 -13.81 17.19
N ASN A 120 22.49 -14.50 16.03
CA ASN A 120 22.78 -15.95 16.04
C ASN A 120 23.69 -16.52 14.92
N THR A 121 24.13 -15.80 13.88
CA THR A 121 25.21 -16.28 13.00
C THR A 121 25.80 -15.15 12.16
N TYR A 122 27.04 -14.76 12.48
CA TYR A 122 27.87 -13.88 11.67
C TYR A 122 28.43 -14.66 10.47
N GLN A 123 27.54 -14.99 9.52
CA GLN A 123 27.91 -15.25 8.14
C GLN A 123 26.92 -14.46 7.29
N GLU A 124 27.46 -13.63 6.40
CA GLU A 124 26.82 -12.60 5.56
C GLU A 124 25.58 -13.08 4.75
N ASN A 125 25.22 -14.37 4.80
CA ASN A 125 24.13 -15.00 4.06
C ASN A 125 23.25 -15.93 4.91
N SER A 126 22.98 -15.59 6.18
CA SER A 126 22.14 -16.43 7.04
C SER A 126 20.73 -16.60 6.43
N PRO A 127 20.32 -17.83 6.03
CA PRO A 127 19.10 -18.05 5.24
C PRO A 127 17.82 -17.59 5.94
N ARG A 128 17.81 -17.60 7.28
CA ARG A 128 16.69 -17.17 8.10
C ARG A 128 16.46 -15.65 8.02
N ALA A 129 17.53 -14.87 7.92
CA ALA A 129 17.47 -13.42 7.83
C ALA A 129 16.82 -12.98 6.51
N LEU A 130 17.30 -13.55 5.40
CA LEU A 130 16.82 -13.26 4.05
C LEU A 130 15.33 -13.60 3.89
N ILE A 131 14.88 -14.73 4.45
CA ILE A 131 13.46 -15.12 4.42
C ILE A 131 12.58 -14.06 5.08
N ILE A 132 12.94 -13.61 6.29
CA ILE A 132 12.08 -12.70 7.04
C ILE A 132 12.10 -11.31 6.40
N VAL A 133 13.28 -10.80 6.02
CA VAL A 133 13.39 -9.48 5.37
C VAL A 133 12.69 -9.49 4.03
N GLY A 134 12.86 -10.52 3.20
CA GLY A 134 12.18 -10.62 1.91
C GLY A 134 10.66 -10.74 2.03
N LEU A 135 10.15 -11.47 3.04
CA LEU A 135 8.72 -11.57 3.32
C LEU A 135 8.11 -10.22 3.70
N LEU A 136 8.80 -9.48 4.57
CA LEU A 136 8.39 -8.16 4.99
C LEU A 136 8.43 -7.20 3.81
N ASN A 137 9.51 -7.19 3.05
CA ASN A 137 9.65 -6.31 1.89
C ASN A 137 8.54 -6.58 0.86
N ALA A 138 8.14 -7.84 0.67
CA ALA A 138 7.01 -8.21 -0.17
C ALA A 138 5.68 -7.66 0.34
N SER A 139 5.44 -7.71 1.65
CA SER A 139 4.24 -7.13 2.28
C SER A 139 4.18 -5.61 2.11
N SER A 140 5.33 -4.92 2.19
CA SER A 140 5.40 -3.47 1.97
C SER A 140 5.21 -3.07 0.53
N ALA A 141 5.79 -3.83 -0.41
CA ALA A 141 5.51 -3.64 -1.83
C ALA A 141 4.00 -3.74 -2.10
N ALA A 142 3.32 -4.72 -1.50
CA ALA A 142 1.88 -4.89 -1.64
C ALA A 142 1.07 -3.71 -1.08
N LEU A 143 1.46 -3.17 0.08
CA LEU A 143 0.81 -1.98 0.66
C LEU A 143 0.99 -0.74 -0.23
N LEU A 144 2.21 -0.51 -0.75
CA LEU A 144 2.48 0.61 -1.66
C LEU A 144 1.68 0.49 -2.96
N ILE A 145 1.58 -0.71 -3.53
CA ILE A 145 0.79 -0.99 -4.72
C ILE A 145 -0.70 -0.78 -4.44
N TYR A 146 -1.22 -1.30 -3.32
CA TYR A 146 -2.61 -1.14 -2.92
C TYR A 146 -2.98 0.34 -2.82
N MET A 147 -2.19 1.10 -2.08
CA MET A 147 -2.42 2.53 -1.92
C MET A 147 -2.39 3.30 -3.24
N ALA A 148 -1.39 3.01 -4.07
CA ALA A 148 -1.25 3.71 -5.33
C ALA A 148 -2.46 3.46 -6.23
N LEU A 149 -2.98 2.23 -6.28
CA LEU A 149 -4.12 1.85 -7.12
C LEU A 149 -5.47 2.24 -6.52
N VAL A 150 -5.72 1.87 -5.28
CA VAL A 150 -7.04 1.94 -4.63
C VAL A 150 -7.26 3.28 -3.95
N ASP A 151 -6.27 3.84 -3.27
CA ASP A 151 -6.47 5.07 -2.51
C ASP A 151 -6.16 6.33 -3.33
N LEU A 152 -5.10 6.28 -4.15
CA LEU A 152 -4.67 7.44 -4.92
C LEU A 152 -5.26 7.46 -6.33
N LEU A 153 -5.10 6.38 -7.11
CA LEU A 153 -5.61 6.35 -8.49
C LEU A 153 -7.13 6.39 -8.55
N ALA A 154 -7.82 5.66 -7.67
CA ALA A 154 -9.26 5.70 -7.63
C ALA A 154 -9.75 7.11 -7.27
N ALA A 155 -9.11 7.80 -6.32
CA ALA A 155 -9.44 9.17 -5.98
C ALA A 155 -9.14 10.15 -7.13
N ASP A 156 -8.01 9.99 -7.83
CA ASP A 156 -7.64 10.80 -8.99
C ASP A 156 -8.67 10.64 -10.13
N PHE A 157 -9.19 9.44 -10.37
CA PHE A 157 -10.07 9.15 -11.52
C PHE A 157 -11.59 9.17 -11.23
N MET A 158 -12.02 9.04 -9.97
CA MET A 158 -13.45 9.06 -9.58
C MET A 158 -13.97 10.47 -9.26
N GLY A 159 -13.18 11.52 -9.51
CA GLY A 159 -13.65 12.90 -9.36
C GLY A 159 -14.70 13.28 -10.40
N ASP A 160 -15.82 13.86 -9.96
CA ASP A 160 -16.96 14.30 -10.78
C ASP A 160 -16.55 15.26 -11.93
N LYS A 161 -15.52 16.09 -11.69
CA LYS A 161 -14.93 17.00 -12.67
C LYS A 161 -14.05 16.30 -13.73
N LEU A 162 -13.49 15.13 -13.42
CA LEU A 162 -12.61 14.38 -14.32
C LEU A 162 -13.40 13.38 -15.18
N GLN A 163 -14.49 12.80 -14.67
CA GLN A 163 -15.34 11.88 -15.44
C GLN A 163 -16.10 12.55 -16.59
N GLY A 164 -16.41 13.84 -16.47
CA GLY A 164 -17.11 14.57 -17.52
C GLY A 164 -16.27 14.90 -18.76
N SER A 165 -14.93 14.74 -18.73
CA SER A 165 -14.07 15.10 -19.86
C SER A 165 -12.90 14.15 -20.06
N VAL A 166 -12.98 13.35 -21.14
CA VAL A 166 -11.96 12.37 -21.53
C VAL A 166 -10.58 13.01 -21.75
N THR A 167 -10.53 14.25 -22.24
CA THR A 167 -9.26 14.98 -22.44
C THR A 167 -8.53 15.25 -21.12
N LEU A 168 -9.27 15.53 -20.04
CA LEU A 168 -8.70 15.78 -18.73
C LEU A 168 -8.24 14.46 -18.08
N GLN A 169 -9.00 13.38 -18.29
CA GLN A 169 -8.65 12.04 -17.86
C GLN A 169 -7.37 11.54 -18.57
N ILE A 170 -7.21 11.80 -19.87
CA ILE A 170 -5.98 11.48 -20.62
C ILE A 170 -4.78 12.24 -20.05
N LYS A 171 -4.91 13.53 -19.74
CA LYS A 171 -3.82 14.32 -19.12
C LYS A 171 -3.40 13.75 -17.76
N SER A 172 -4.37 13.33 -16.95
CA SER A 172 -4.10 12.66 -15.67
C SER A 172 -3.41 11.31 -15.87
N CYS A 173 -3.88 10.51 -16.82
CA CYS A 173 -3.25 9.22 -17.18
C CYS A 173 -1.80 9.41 -17.66
N MET A 174 -1.55 10.40 -18.52
CA MET A 174 -0.19 10.75 -18.96
C MET A 174 0.69 11.15 -17.77
N ALA A 175 0.14 11.86 -16.78
CA ALA A 175 0.89 12.20 -15.56
C ALA A 175 1.21 10.95 -14.71
N VAL A 176 0.28 10.00 -14.57
CA VAL A 176 0.55 8.71 -13.89
C VAL A 176 1.67 7.94 -14.61
N LEU A 177 1.58 7.84 -15.95
CA LEU A 177 2.57 7.15 -16.78
C LEU A 177 3.94 7.82 -16.71
N LEU A 178 4.00 9.15 -16.68
CA LEU A 178 5.25 9.88 -16.49
C LEU A 178 5.87 9.61 -15.12
N GLY A 179 5.07 9.55 -14.04
CA GLY A 179 5.56 9.22 -12.70
C GLY A 179 6.11 7.79 -12.61
N ALA A 180 5.34 6.82 -13.08
CA ALA A 180 5.74 5.41 -13.09
C ALA A 180 6.93 5.15 -14.03
N GLY A 181 6.93 5.79 -15.20
CA GLY A 181 8.03 5.73 -16.17
C GLY A 181 9.31 6.36 -15.63
N GLY A 182 9.22 7.48 -14.93
CA GLY A 182 10.36 8.11 -14.25
C GLY A 182 11.00 7.19 -13.22
N MET A 183 10.19 6.53 -12.39
CA MET A 183 10.69 5.55 -11.41
C MET A 183 11.28 4.30 -12.08
N SER A 184 10.69 3.85 -13.19
CA SER A 184 11.23 2.72 -13.96
C SER A 184 12.57 3.04 -14.62
N LEU A 185 12.77 4.28 -15.06
CA LEU A 185 14.07 4.73 -15.58
C LEU A 185 15.12 4.73 -14.47
N MET A 186 14.80 5.25 -13.28
CA MET A 186 15.71 5.22 -12.13
C MET A 186 16.14 3.79 -11.78
N ALA A 187 15.21 2.82 -11.82
CA ALA A 187 15.52 1.41 -11.55
C ALA A 187 16.55 0.80 -12.52
N LYS A 188 16.75 1.39 -13.71
CA LYS A 188 17.78 0.93 -14.67
C LYS A 188 19.19 1.44 -14.32
N TRP A 189 19.27 2.52 -13.54
CA TRP A 189 20.52 3.15 -13.13
C TRP A 189 20.79 2.97 -11.62
N ALA A 190 19.92 2.25 -10.92
CA ALA A 190 20.09 1.79 -9.54
C ALA A 190 20.85 0.47 -9.52
#